data_AF-A0A3P7KYX8-F1
#
_entry.id   AF-A0A3P7KYX8-F1
#
_cell.length_a   1.000
_cell.length_b   1.000
_cell.length_c   1.000
_cell.angle_alpha   90.00
_cell.angle_beta   90.00
_cell.angle_gamma   90.00
#
_symmetry.space_group_name_H-M   'P 1'
#
loop_
_entity.id
_entity.type
_entity.pdbx_description
1 polymer ?
#
loop_
_entity_poly.entity_id
_entity_poly.type
_entity_poly.pdbx_seq_one_letter_code
_entity_poly.pdbx_strand_id
1 'polypeptide(L)'
;MRKYLLKLLALFLCWWRWWKYYDSNLTECYSLNAMGSKTAYVNNGLASSREPYKTDRLAHVNMLFRHGTRSPDDKFIKQMEKLAERFKSRKELSDFKFTFNCRGSESKQLLPTGVRELEDLGLRWRDRIPESFHQPSDVEVYVSPTPRTRDSARAFISKVRDLHFAALLFMYLNIKLGSSSFKPYREACNIPVKVCAA
;
A
#
# COMPACT_ATOMS: atom_id res chain seq x y z
N MET A 1 -28.89 9.85 31.41
CA MET A 1 -27.42 9.66 31.34
C MET A 1 -26.96 8.66 30.25
N ARG A 2 -27.59 7.49 30.09
CA ARG A 2 -27.20 6.45 29.10
C ARG A 2 -27.09 6.92 27.63
N LYS A 3 -27.98 7.81 27.19
CA LYS A 3 -27.97 8.37 25.80
C LYS A 3 -26.78 9.30 25.52
N TYR A 4 -26.29 10.00 26.55
CA TYR A 4 -25.12 10.88 26.42
C TYR A 4 -23.82 10.08 26.39
N LEU A 5 -23.74 9.01 27.19
CA LEU A 5 -22.60 8.09 27.20
C LEU A 5 -22.40 7.41 25.84
N LEU A 6 -23.48 6.97 25.19
CA LEU A 6 -23.45 6.38 23.84
C LEU A 6 -22.98 7.38 22.77
N LYS A 7 -23.40 8.65 22.85
CA LYS A 7 -22.92 9.70 21.93
C LYS A 7 -21.43 10.01 22.14
N LEU A 8 -20.98 10.09 23.39
CA LEU A 8 -19.56 10.28 23.73
C LEU A 8 -18.71 9.11 23.25
N LEU A 9 -19.18 7.87 23.42
CA LEU A 9 -18.49 6.68 22.94
C LEU A 9 -18.42 6.65 21.40
N ALA A 10 -19.49 7.03 20.71
CA ALA A 10 -19.50 7.13 19.25
C ALA A 10 -18.54 8.23 18.75
N LEU A 11 -18.54 9.40 19.38
CA LEU A 11 -17.59 10.47 19.06
C LEU A 11 -16.14 10.05 19.32
N PHE A 12 -15.89 9.35 20.43
CA PHE A 12 -14.57 8.86 20.80
C PHE A 12 -14.08 7.76 19.84
N LEU A 13 -14.95 6.84 19.42
CA LEU A 13 -14.63 5.83 18.40
C LEU A 13 -14.44 6.45 17.01
N CYS A 14 -15.20 7.48 16.66
CA CYS A 14 -14.99 8.26 15.43
C CYS A 14 -13.67 9.04 15.47
N TRP A 15 -13.28 9.56 16.64
CA TRP A 15 -12.00 10.26 16.85
C TRP A 15 -10.82 9.29 16.79
N TRP A 16 -10.94 8.10 17.38
CA TRP A 16 -9.88 7.08 17.35
C TRP A 16 -9.65 6.51 15.95
N ARG A 17 -10.71 6.43 15.13
CA ARG A 17 -10.64 6.01 13.72
C ARG A 17 -9.87 6.98 12.82
N TRP A 18 -9.52 8.17 13.34
CA TRP A 18 -8.78 9.23 12.66
C TRP A 18 -7.34 9.40 13.15
N TRP A 19 -6.75 8.42 13.85
CA TRP A 19 -5.30 8.33 13.91
C TRP A 19 -4.77 7.87 12.54
N LYS A 20 -4.78 8.84 11.64
CA LYS A 20 -3.96 8.89 10.45
C LYS A 20 -2.52 8.59 10.91
N TYR A 21 -1.95 7.46 10.49
CA TYR A 21 -0.51 7.21 10.53
C TYR A 21 0.14 8.13 9.49
N TYR A 22 0.11 9.43 9.79
CA TYR A 22 0.75 10.47 9.03
C TYR A 22 1.65 11.15 10.04
N ASP A 23 2.93 10.90 9.89
CA ASP A 23 3.92 11.69 10.57
C ASP A 23 3.91 13.08 9.92
N SER A 24 3.19 14.02 10.56
CA SER A 24 3.23 15.43 10.18
C SER A 24 4.61 16.06 10.40
N ASN A 25 5.55 15.35 11.04
CA ASN A 25 6.91 15.82 11.31
C ASN A 25 7.93 15.40 10.24
N LEU A 26 7.51 14.74 9.15
CA LEU A 26 8.40 14.49 7.99
C LEU A 26 8.73 15.76 7.18
N THR A 27 8.31 16.94 7.66
CA THR A 27 8.56 18.26 7.05
C THR A 27 9.97 18.78 7.21
N GLU A 28 10.86 18.13 7.97
CA GLU A 28 12.20 18.67 8.21
C GLU A 28 13.31 17.70 7.76
N CYS A 29 14.00 18.12 6.69
CA CYS A 29 15.37 17.75 6.28
C CYS A 29 15.63 16.71 5.18
N TYR A 30 14.65 16.05 4.56
CA TYR A 30 14.93 15.26 3.34
C TYR A 30 13.83 15.39 2.28
N SER A 31 14.23 15.74 1.05
CA SER A 31 13.34 15.55 -0.10
C SER A 31 13.01 14.07 -0.18
N LEU A 32 11.78 13.69 0.18
CA LEU A 32 11.30 12.31 0.09
C LEU A 32 11.56 11.74 -1.32
N ASN A 33 11.67 12.58 -2.35
CA ASN A 33 11.91 12.18 -3.73
C ASN A 33 13.37 11.78 -4.03
N ALA A 34 14.32 12.02 -3.13
CA ALA A 34 15.75 11.85 -3.38
C ALA A 34 16.17 10.40 -3.66
N MET A 35 15.40 9.42 -3.16
CA MET A 35 15.70 7.99 -3.31
C MET A 35 14.92 7.33 -4.46
N GLY A 36 14.21 8.11 -5.27
CA GLY A 36 13.48 7.65 -6.46
C GLY A 36 12.56 6.46 -6.17
N SER A 37 12.81 5.33 -6.83
CA SER A 37 12.01 4.09 -6.63
C SER A 37 12.16 3.40 -5.27
N LYS A 38 13.01 3.94 -4.39
CA LYS A 38 13.26 3.42 -3.03
C LYS A 38 12.63 4.29 -1.95
N THR A 39 12.04 5.41 -2.34
CA THR A 39 11.20 6.23 -1.49
C THR A 39 9.93 5.47 -1.13
N ALA A 40 9.64 5.36 0.17
CA ALA A 40 8.37 4.85 0.66
C ALA A 40 7.23 5.71 0.13
N TYR A 41 6.10 5.09 -0.26
CA TYR A 41 4.97 5.87 -0.76
C TYR A 41 4.43 6.78 0.35
N VAL A 42 4.39 8.09 0.09
CA VAL A 42 3.74 9.08 0.94
C VAL A 42 2.77 9.90 0.09
N ASN A 43 1.54 10.04 0.58
CA ASN A 43 0.57 10.92 -0.04
C ASN A 43 0.88 12.37 0.36
N ASN A 44 1.55 13.11 -0.51
CA ASN A 44 1.98 14.48 -0.24
C ASN A 44 0.87 15.53 -0.44
N GLY A 45 -0.41 15.12 -0.50
CA GLY A 45 -1.54 16.04 -0.65
C GLY A 45 -1.61 16.73 -2.02
N LEU A 46 -0.79 16.29 -2.98
CA LEU A 46 -0.78 16.83 -4.33
C LEU A 46 -2.14 16.61 -4.99
N ALA A 47 -2.78 17.71 -5.37
CA ALA A 47 -4.03 17.70 -6.11
C ALA A 47 -3.76 17.78 -7.62
N SER A 48 -4.66 17.20 -8.40
CA SER A 48 -4.68 17.42 -9.84
C SER A 48 -4.92 18.90 -10.11
N SER A 49 -4.15 19.51 -11.01
CA SER A 49 -4.43 20.86 -11.52
C SER A 49 -5.68 20.90 -12.40
N ARG A 50 -6.13 19.74 -12.88
CA ARG A 50 -7.38 19.61 -13.61
C ARG A 50 -8.51 19.36 -12.64
N GLU A 51 -9.58 20.14 -12.80
CA GLU A 51 -10.85 19.90 -12.15
C GLU A 51 -11.30 18.45 -12.37
N PRO A 52 -11.86 17.78 -11.35
CA PRO A 52 -12.42 16.44 -11.53
C PRO A 52 -13.49 16.49 -12.62
N TYR A 53 -13.42 15.56 -13.56
CA TYR A 53 -14.49 15.39 -14.53
C TYR A 53 -15.78 15.06 -13.77
N LYS A 54 -16.79 15.94 -13.86
CA LYS A 54 -18.12 15.67 -13.30
C LYS A 54 -18.76 14.58 -14.14
N THR A 55 -18.69 13.35 -13.65
CA THR A 55 -19.46 12.23 -14.17
C THR A 55 -20.52 11.86 -13.14
N ASP A 56 -21.76 11.71 -13.59
CA ASP A 56 -22.89 11.35 -12.71
C ASP A 56 -22.81 9.91 -12.25
N ARG A 57 -21.95 9.09 -12.87
CA ARG A 57 -21.80 7.68 -12.56
C ARG A 57 -20.37 7.18 -12.73
N LEU A 58 -19.83 6.58 -11.68
CA LEU A 58 -18.64 5.74 -11.78
C LEU A 58 -19.06 4.39 -12.37
N ALA A 59 -18.49 4.01 -13.52
CA ALA A 59 -18.84 2.75 -14.20
C ALA A 59 -17.78 1.65 -14.02
N HIS A 60 -16.49 2.02 -13.92
CA HIS A 60 -15.38 1.09 -13.81
C HIS A 60 -14.14 1.81 -13.27
N VAL A 61 -13.36 1.12 -12.43
CA VAL A 61 -12.03 1.56 -11.98
C VAL A 61 -10.99 0.49 -12.32
N ASN A 62 -9.92 0.90 -12.99
CA ASN A 62 -8.69 0.13 -13.08
C ASN A 62 -7.65 0.72 -12.14
N MET A 63 -7.05 -0.11 -11.29
CA MET A 63 -5.97 0.28 -10.41
C MET A 63 -4.70 -0.49 -10.74
N LEU A 64 -3.59 0.23 -10.85
CA LEU A 64 -2.26 -0.36 -10.90
C LEU A 64 -1.43 0.24 -9.77
N PHE A 65 -0.93 -0.62 -8.88
CA PHE A 65 0.00 -0.19 -7.85
C PHE A 65 1.19 -1.13 -7.75
N ARG A 66 2.30 -0.59 -7.24
CA ARG A 66 3.49 -1.35 -6.93
C ARG A 66 3.34 -2.06 -5.59
N HIS A 67 4.13 -3.11 -5.37
CA HIS A 67 4.34 -3.63 -4.01
C HIS A 67 4.81 -2.53 -3.03
N GLY A 68 4.55 -2.73 -1.75
CA GLY A 68 4.94 -1.79 -0.70
C GLY A 68 6.43 -1.84 -0.37
N THR A 69 6.85 -1.01 0.58
CA THR A 69 8.21 -1.02 1.13
C THR A 69 8.65 -2.43 1.53
N ARG A 70 9.85 -2.81 1.06
CA ARG A 70 10.40 -4.16 1.19
C ARG A 70 11.83 -4.15 1.70
N SER A 71 12.28 -5.29 2.21
CA SER A 71 13.69 -5.49 2.52
C SER A 71 14.53 -5.38 1.25
N PRO A 72 15.79 -4.95 1.37
CA PRO A 72 16.73 -5.01 0.25
C PRO A 72 16.98 -6.46 -0.17
N ASP A 73 17.63 -6.63 -1.32
CA ASP A 73 18.12 -7.94 -1.72
C ASP A 73 19.50 -8.23 -1.12
N ASP A 74 19.83 -9.51 -1.00
CA ASP A 74 21.07 -9.94 -0.34
C ASP A 74 22.32 -9.44 -1.06
N LYS A 75 22.24 -9.30 -2.39
CA LYS A 75 23.36 -8.77 -3.18
C LYS A 75 23.64 -7.31 -2.81
N PHE A 76 22.59 -6.51 -2.69
CA PHE A 76 22.69 -5.13 -2.25
C PHE A 76 23.24 -5.04 -0.82
N ILE A 77 22.74 -5.86 0.11
CA ILE A 77 23.29 -5.79 1.48
C ILE A 77 24.77 -6.21 1.50
N LYS A 78 25.17 -7.26 0.79
CA LYS A 78 26.58 -7.65 0.70
C LYS A 78 27.46 -6.53 0.13
N GLN A 79 26.95 -5.78 -0.85
CA GLN A 79 27.65 -4.60 -1.38
C GLN A 79 27.79 -3.51 -0.32
N MET A 80 26.73 -3.25 0.46
CA MET A 80 26.74 -2.25 1.53
C MET A 80 27.66 -2.66 2.69
N GLU A 81 27.68 -3.93 3.08
CA GLU A 81 28.60 -4.48 4.09
C GLU A 81 30.07 -4.31 3.63
N LYS A 82 30.37 -4.67 2.37
CA LYS A 82 31.72 -4.49 1.81
C LYS A 82 32.13 -3.01 1.77
N LEU A 83 31.19 -2.12 1.49
CA LEU A 83 31.44 -0.68 1.50
C LEU A 83 31.68 -0.16 2.92
N ALA A 84 30.90 -0.62 3.90
CA ALA A 84 31.08 -0.26 5.32
C ALA A 84 32.46 -0.68 5.83
N GLU A 85 32.94 -1.88 5.49
CA GLU A 85 34.29 -2.32 5.88
C GLU A 85 35.39 -1.45 5.25
N ARG A 86 35.22 -1.02 3.99
CA ARG A 86 36.14 -0.07 3.34
C ARG A 86 36.12 1.32 3.96
N PHE A 87 35.02 1.71 4.59
CA PHE A 87 34.95 2.99 5.30
C PHE A 87 35.54 2.90 6.70
N LYS A 88 35.36 1.78 7.41
CA LYS A 88 36.03 1.55 8.70
C LYS A 88 37.55 1.57 8.59
N SER A 89 38.10 1.16 7.44
CA SER A 89 39.55 1.23 7.21
C SER A 89 40.07 2.66 6.98
N ARG A 90 39.18 3.67 6.91
CA ARG A 90 39.55 5.09 6.83
C ARG A 90 39.52 5.70 8.22
N LYS A 91 40.59 6.40 8.60
CA LYS A 91 40.77 6.96 9.95
C LYS A 91 39.67 7.95 10.34
N GLU A 92 39.09 8.63 9.35
CA GLU A 92 38.03 9.63 9.54
C GLU A 92 36.66 9.02 9.87
N LEU A 93 36.48 7.72 9.58
CA LEU A 93 35.21 7.02 9.73
C LEU A 93 35.32 5.75 10.58
N SER A 94 36.45 5.54 11.26
CA SER A 94 36.71 4.35 12.09
C SER A 94 35.72 4.21 13.23
N ASP A 95 35.28 5.34 13.78
CA ASP A 95 34.38 5.40 14.94
C ASP A 95 32.91 5.32 14.53
N PHE A 96 32.63 5.40 13.21
CA PHE A 96 31.27 5.35 12.72
C PHE A 96 30.73 3.92 12.70
N LYS A 97 29.69 3.67 13.51
CA LYS A 97 29.02 2.37 13.58
C LYS A 97 27.97 2.23 12.48
N PHE A 98 28.37 1.66 11.34
CA PHE A 98 27.43 1.27 10.29
C PHE A 98 26.46 0.20 10.80
N THR A 99 25.15 0.47 10.75
CA THR A 99 24.09 -0.50 11.09
C THR A 99 23.14 -0.68 9.91
N PHE A 100 22.73 -1.93 9.64
CA PHE A 100 21.85 -2.29 8.54
C PHE A 100 20.54 -2.89 9.06
N ASN A 101 19.80 -2.10 9.84
CA ASN A 101 18.52 -2.51 10.46
C ASN A 101 17.34 -2.53 9.48
N CYS A 102 17.62 -2.69 8.19
CA CYS A 102 16.64 -2.67 7.10
C CYS A 102 16.34 -4.07 6.54
N ARG A 103 16.95 -5.13 7.09
CA ARG A 103 16.67 -6.52 6.72
C ARG A 103 15.36 -7.01 7.33
N GLY A 104 14.55 -7.67 6.52
CA GLY A 104 13.47 -8.55 6.99
C GLY A 104 14.03 -9.92 7.37
N SER A 105 13.14 -10.87 7.67
CA SER A 105 13.53 -12.28 7.81
C SER A 105 14.03 -12.87 6.48
N GLU A 106 13.58 -12.30 5.35
CA GLU A 106 13.95 -12.75 4.01
C GLU A 106 14.34 -11.60 3.07
N SER A 107 15.01 -11.96 1.98
CA SER A 107 15.41 -11.09 0.87
C SER A 107 14.20 -10.60 0.07
N LYS A 108 14.12 -9.31 -0.22
CA LYS A 108 12.99 -8.68 -0.95
C LYS A 108 11.60 -8.92 -0.33
N GLN A 109 11.54 -9.26 0.95
CA GLN A 109 10.32 -9.47 1.70
C GLN A 109 9.55 -8.16 1.87
N LEU A 110 8.22 -8.20 1.80
CA LEU A 110 7.39 -7.07 2.18
C LEU A 110 7.57 -6.77 3.67
N LEU A 111 7.93 -5.54 4.03
CA LEU A 111 8.14 -5.15 5.43
C LEU A 111 6.81 -4.71 6.07
N PRO A 112 6.70 -4.70 7.42
CA PRO A 112 5.51 -4.20 8.10
C PRO A 112 5.10 -2.77 7.68
N THR A 113 6.08 -1.90 7.40
CA THR A 113 5.81 -0.56 6.85
C THR A 113 5.15 -0.64 5.48
N GLY A 114 5.62 -1.53 4.60
CA GLY A 114 5.01 -1.76 3.29
C GLY A 114 3.59 -2.32 3.39
N VAL A 115 3.31 -3.19 4.37
CA VAL A 115 1.94 -3.66 4.63
C VAL A 115 1.02 -2.48 4.95
N ARG A 116 1.43 -1.61 5.89
CA ARG A 116 0.65 -0.43 6.28
C ARG A 116 0.41 0.52 5.12
N GLU A 117 1.41 0.75 4.26
CA GLU A 117 1.26 1.58 3.05
C GLU A 117 0.10 1.10 2.16
N LEU A 118 -0.04 -0.21 1.98
CA LEU A 118 -1.09 -0.80 1.15
C LEU A 118 -2.45 -0.83 1.85
N GLU A 119 -2.47 -1.07 3.16
CA GLU A 119 -3.70 -0.95 3.95
C GLU A 119 -4.25 0.48 3.88
N ASP A 120 -3.40 1.48 4.07
CA ASP A 120 -3.78 2.89 4.00
C ASP A 120 -4.20 3.31 2.58
N LEU A 121 -3.55 2.75 1.55
CA LEU A 121 -4.00 2.91 0.17
C LEU A 121 -5.40 2.31 -0.04
N GLY A 122 -5.67 1.13 0.54
CA GLY A 122 -6.97 0.47 0.48
C GLY A 122 -8.08 1.27 1.15
N LEU A 123 -7.84 1.77 2.37
CA LEU A 123 -8.77 2.65 3.09
C LEU A 123 -9.08 3.91 2.28
N ARG A 124 -8.04 4.60 1.79
CA ARG A 124 -8.18 5.80 0.98
C ARG A 124 -8.91 5.56 -0.34
N TRP A 125 -8.81 4.36 -0.89
CA TRP A 125 -9.56 4.02 -2.10
C TRP A 125 -11.03 3.79 -1.77
N ARG A 126 -11.30 3.01 -0.73
CA ARG A 126 -12.67 2.74 -0.24
C ARG A 126 -13.42 4.04 0.07
N ASP A 127 -12.76 5.00 0.71
CA ASP A 127 -13.36 6.30 1.05
C ASP A 127 -13.69 7.18 -0.18
N ARG A 128 -13.15 6.86 -1.36
CA ARG A 128 -13.33 7.66 -2.60
C ARG A 128 -14.32 7.08 -3.59
N ILE A 129 -14.69 5.82 -3.44
CA ILE A 129 -15.59 5.14 -4.38
C ILE A 129 -16.96 4.93 -3.74
N PRO A 130 -18.03 4.85 -4.56
CA PRO A 130 -19.35 4.50 -4.07
C PRO A 130 -19.35 3.12 -3.39
N GLU A 131 -20.18 2.96 -2.36
CA GLU A 131 -20.34 1.73 -1.58
C GLU A 131 -20.74 0.52 -2.45
N SER A 132 -21.42 0.76 -3.57
CA SER A 132 -21.74 -0.28 -4.55
C SER A 132 -20.51 -1.01 -5.09
N PHE A 133 -19.33 -0.39 -5.06
CA PHE A 133 -18.07 -0.99 -5.53
C PHE A 133 -17.31 -1.74 -4.42
N HIS A 134 -17.84 -1.81 -3.20
CA HIS A 134 -17.17 -2.49 -2.07
C HIS A 134 -17.46 -4.00 -2.05
N GLN A 135 -18.36 -4.47 -2.92
CA GLN A 135 -18.80 -5.86 -2.99
C GLN A 135 -17.71 -6.81 -3.54
N PRO A 136 -17.55 -8.03 -2.99
CA PRO A 136 -16.51 -8.97 -3.42
C PRO A 136 -16.61 -9.45 -4.88
N SER A 137 -17.84 -9.55 -5.42
CA SER A 137 -18.10 -9.99 -6.80
C SER A 137 -17.57 -9.03 -7.85
N ASP A 138 -17.39 -7.77 -7.47
CA ASP A 138 -17.14 -6.67 -8.40
C ASP A 138 -15.66 -6.31 -8.43
N VAL A 139 -14.77 -7.12 -7.84
CA VAL A 139 -13.32 -6.84 -7.78
C VAL A 139 -12.52 -8.04 -8.28
N GLU A 140 -11.93 -7.90 -9.46
CA GLU A 140 -10.92 -8.80 -9.99
C GLU A 140 -9.51 -8.35 -9.57
N VAL A 141 -8.68 -9.27 -9.08
CA VAL A 141 -7.32 -8.97 -8.62
C VAL A 141 -6.30 -9.78 -9.42
N TYR A 142 -5.38 -9.07 -10.07
CA TYR A 142 -4.26 -9.60 -10.82
C TYR A 142 -2.97 -9.29 -10.09
N VAL A 143 -2.12 -10.30 -9.90
CA VAL A 143 -0.90 -10.13 -9.12
C VAL A 143 0.28 -10.76 -9.85
N SER A 144 1.38 -10.01 -9.95
CA SER A 144 2.65 -10.55 -10.41
C SER A 144 3.09 -11.72 -9.51
N PRO A 145 3.77 -12.76 -10.04
CA PRO A 145 4.05 -14.00 -9.31
C PRO A 145 5.25 -13.86 -8.35
N THR A 146 5.19 -12.90 -7.42
CA THR A 146 6.19 -12.75 -6.36
C THR A 146 5.52 -12.71 -4.98
N PRO A 147 6.18 -13.19 -3.91
CA PRO A 147 5.57 -13.16 -2.57
C PRO A 147 5.18 -11.75 -2.14
N ARG A 148 6.09 -10.78 -2.29
CA ARG A 148 5.85 -9.37 -1.92
C ARG A 148 4.66 -8.72 -2.64
N THR A 149 4.43 -9.04 -3.92
CA THR A 149 3.29 -8.50 -4.69
C THR A 149 1.99 -9.15 -4.24
N ARG A 150 2.01 -10.45 -3.93
CA ARG A 150 0.89 -11.19 -3.34
C ARG A 150 0.49 -10.63 -1.98
N ASP A 151 1.46 -10.43 -1.10
CA ASP A 151 1.20 -9.92 0.24
C ASP A 151 0.76 -8.45 0.21
N SER A 152 1.29 -7.66 -0.72
CA SER A 152 0.83 -6.28 -0.96
C SER A 152 -0.63 -6.26 -1.42
N ALA A 153 -1.01 -7.13 -2.37
CA ALA A 153 -2.39 -7.23 -2.83
C ALA A 153 -3.34 -7.66 -1.71
N ARG A 154 -2.93 -8.61 -0.85
CA ARG A 154 -3.68 -9.02 0.33
C ARG A 154 -3.89 -7.86 1.31
N ALA A 155 -2.82 -7.12 1.63
CA ALA A 155 -2.88 -5.97 2.53
C ALA A 155 -3.89 -4.92 2.01
N PHE A 156 -3.81 -4.57 0.72
CA PHE A 156 -4.74 -3.63 0.08
C PHE A 156 -6.19 -4.13 0.13
N ILE A 157 -6.45 -5.35 -0.36
CA ILE A 157 -7.81 -5.88 -0.46
C ILE A 157 -8.47 -6.05 0.90
N SER A 158 -7.70 -6.29 1.96
CA SER A 158 -8.23 -6.42 3.33
C SER A 158 -8.92 -5.14 3.85
N LYS A 159 -8.56 -3.97 3.30
CA LYS A 159 -9.16 -2.68 3.69
C LYS A 159 -10.17 -2.13 2.69
N VAL A 160 -10.13 -2.63 1.46
CA VAL A 160 -11.04 -2.23 0.40
C VAL A 160 -12.43 -2.84 0.58
N ARG A 161 -12.52 -4.08 1.05
CA ARG A 161 -13.78 -4.82 1.15
C ARG A 161 -14.43 -4.66 2.53
N ASP A 162 -15.75 -4.81 2.58
CA ASP A 162 -16.47 -4.91 3.84
C ASP A 162 -16.18 -6.25 4.53
N LEU A 163 -15.68 -6.16 5.76
CA LEU A 163 -15.12 -7.25 6.54
C LEU A 163 -16.14 -8.29 7.05
N HIS A 164 -17.45 -8.12 6.84
CA HIS A 164 -18.45 -9.09 7.29
C HIS A 164 -18.32 -10.48 6.65
N PHE A 165 -17.59 -10.62 5.54
CA PHE A 165 -17.36 -11.89 4.84
C PHE A 165 -15.90 -12.36 4.78
N ALA A 166 -14.97 -11.65 5.44
CA ALA A 166 -13.54 -11.90 5.29
C ALA A 166 -13.10 -13.29 5.80
N ALA A 167 -13.80 -13.87 6.77
CA ALA A 167 -13.44 -15.16 7.37
C ALA A 167 -13.65 -16.37 6.44
N LEU A 168 -14.57 -16.30 5.47
CA LEU A 168 -14.87 -17.41 4.54
C LEU A 168 -14.09 -17.29 3.20
N LEU A 169 -13.63 -16.10 2.84
CA LEU A 169 -13.04 -15.84 1.51
C LEU A 169 -11.51 -15.99 1.45
N PHE A 170 -10.82 -16.18 2.59
CA PHE A 170 -9.38 -16.48 2.58
C PHE A 170 -9.06 -17.79 1.83
N MET A 171 -10.03 -18.69 1.66
CA MET A 171 -9.91 -19.92 0.86
C MET A 171 -10.21 -19.74 -0.65
N TYR A 172 -10.90 -18.68 -1.08
CA TYR A 172 -11.43 -18.54 -2.45
C TYR A 172 -11.03 -17.22 -3.14
N LEU A 173 -9.84 -16.71 -2.84
CA LEU A 173 -9.25 -15.66 -3.67
C LEU A 173 -8.87 -16.28 -5.02
N ASN A 174 -9.73 -16.09 -6.03
CA ASN A 174 -9.43 -16.29 -7.46
C ASN A 174 -8.37 -15.28 -7.91
N ILE A 175 -7.15 -15.39 -7.36
CA ILE A 175 -5.98 -14.66 -7.83
C ILE A 175 -5.64 -15.28 -9.18
N LYS A 176 -6.06 -14.62 -10.25
CA LYS A 176 -5.63 -14.97 -11.60
C LYS A 176 -4.17 -14.53 -11.73
N LEU A 177 -3.26 -15.49 -11.61
CA LEU A 177 -1.86 -15.30 -11.97
C LEU A 177 -1.79 -15.12 -13.49
N GLY A 178 -1.49 -13.92 -13.96
CA GLY A 178 -1.43 -13.60 -15.38
C GLY A 178 -0.22 -12.74 -15.71
N SER A 179 0.46 -13.06 -16.81
CA SER A 179 1.39 -12.14 -17.46
C SER A 179 0.58 -10.98 -18.05
N SER A 180 1.02 -9.75 -17.81
CA SER A 180 0.34 -8.53 -18.24
C SER A 180 0.34 -8.42 -19.77
N SER A 181 -0.69 -8.95 -20.43
CA SER A 181 -1.09 -8.53 -21.78
C SER A 181 -2.46 -7.88 -21.71
N PHE A 182 -2.45 -6.55 -21.75
CA PHE A 182 -3.65 -5.72 -21.74
C PHE A 182 -4.31 -5.79 -23.12
N LYS A 183 -5.47 -6.44 -23.24
CA LYS A 183 -6.34 -6.30 -24.42
C LYS A 183 -7.53 -5.41 -24.06
N PRO A 184 -7.78 -4.30 -24.77
CA PRO A 184 -8.98 -3.52 -24.57
C PRO A 184 -10.18 -4.32 -25.11
N TYR A 185 -11.25 -4.45 -24.34
CA TYR A 185 -12.50 -5.06 -24.83
C TYR A 185 -13.74 -4.27 -24.40
N ARG A 186 -14.69 -4.22 -25.35
CA ARG A 186 -15.96 -3.48 -25.36
C ARG A 186 -17.05 -4.17 -24.54
N GLU A 187 -17.94 -3.31 -24.03
CA GLU A 187 -19.38 -3.51 -23.75
C GLU A 187 -19.83 -4.73 -22.95
N ALA A 188 -20.06 -4.54 -21.64
CA ALA A 188 -21.05 -5.27 -20.85
C ALA A 188 -21.47 -4.43 -19.63
N CYS A 189 -22.77 -4.40 -19.32
CA CYS A 189 -23.40 -3.52 -18.33
C CYS A 189 -23.18 -3.86 -16.85
N ASN A 190 -22.14 -4.59 -16.48
CA ASN A 190 -21.65 -4.73 -15.10
C ASN A 190 -20.14 -4.98 -15.19
N ILE A 191 -19.34 -3.94 -14.97
CA ILE A 191 -17.90 -3.99 -15.19
C ILE A 191 -17.19 -4.09 -13.84
N PRO A 192 -16.48 -5.20 -13.55
CA PRO A 192 -15.76 -5.34 -12.29
C PRO A 192 -14.59 -4.37 -12.22
N VAL A 193 -14.29 -3.86 -11.03
CA VAL A 193 -13.04 -3.20 -10.66
C VAL A 193 -11.89 -4.16 -10.90
N LYS A 194 -10.88 -3.72 -11.65
CA LYS A 194 -9.65 -4.51 -11.83
C LYS A 194 -8.52 -3.89 -11.03
N VAL A 195 -7.95 -4.69 -10.14
CA VAL A 195 -6.82 -4.31 -9.29
C VAL A 195 -5.59 -5.10 -9.73
N CYS A 196 -4.55 -4.41 -10.16
CA CYS A 196 -3.28 -4.99 -10.60
C CYS A 196 -2.16 -4.61 -9.61
N ALA A 197 -1.51 -5.61 -9.02
CA ALA A 197 -0.33 -5.44 -8.18
C ALA A 197 0.94 -5.90 -8.92
N ALA A 198 1.86 -4.96 -9.16
CA ALA A 198 3.12 -5.14 -9.90
C ALA A 198 4.38 -5.07 -9.01
#